data_AF-A0A8B7B1D6-F1
#
_entry.id   AF-A0A8B7B1D6-F1
#
_cell.length_a   1.000
_cell.length_b   1.000
_cell.length_c   1.000
_cell.angle_alpha   90.00
_cell.angle_beta   90.00
_cell.angle_gamma   90.00
#
_symmetry.space_group_name_H-M   'P 1'
#
loop_
_entity.id
_entity.type
_entity.pdbx_description
1 polymer ?
#
loop_
_entity_poly.entity_id
_entity_poly.type
_entity_poly.pdbx_seq_one_letter_code
_entity_poly.pdbx_strand_id
1 'polypeptide(L)'
;MDEAVGDLKQALPCVAESQTVHVEVRQRGSSTAKTEDIKLSVRKLLNRHNIVFGDYTWTEFDEPFLTRNVQSVSIVDTELKAKGPQPINLSTCTVMMHIFQLNEDGPSSENLEEESESIIAANHWILPAVEFHGLWDSLVYDVEVKAHLLDYVMTTLLFSEKNVDSNLIAWNRVVLLHGPPGTGKTSLCKALAQKLTIRLSNRYRYGQLIEINSHSLFSKWFSESGKLVTKMFQKIQDLIDNKDALVFVLIDEVESLTAARNACRAGTEPSDAIRVVNAVLTQIDQIKR
;
A
#
# COMPACT_ATOMS: atom_id res chain seq x y z
N MET A 1 31.66 -11.63 -14.96
CA MET A 1 30.70 -11.26 -13.90
C MET A 1 29.42 -12.10 -13.95
N ASP A 2 29.23 -12.97 -14.97
CA ASP A 2 28.04 -13.83 -15.08
C ASP A 2 28.12 -15.18 -14.34
N GLU A 3 29.31 -15.60 -13.87
CA GLU A 3 29.44 -16.90 -13.18
C GLU A 3 29.01 -16.87 -11.70
N ALA A 4 29.08 -15.72 -11.03
CA ALA A 4 28.76 -15.61 -9.60
C ALA A 4 27.26 -15.61 -9.29
N VAL A 5 26.40 -15.37 -10.29
CA VAL A 5 24.93 -15.37 -10.12
C VAL A 5 24.37 -16.81 -10.15
N GLY A 6 25.13 -17.76 -10.71
CA GLY A 6 24.75 -19.18 -10.74
C GLY A 6 24.82 -19.87 -9.38
N ASP A 7 25.81 -19.52 -8.55
CA ASP A 7 26.08 -20.20 -7.27
C ASP A 7 25.07 -19.87 -6.17
N LEU A 8 24.47 -18.67 -6.17
CA LEU A 8 23.45 -18.32 -5.17
C LEU A 8 22.15 -19.12 -5.34
N LYS A 9 21.81 -19.54 -6.57
CA LYS A 9 20.64 -20.40 -6.81
C LYS A 9 20.85 -21.84 -6.32
N GLN A 10 22.10 -22.30 -6.23
CA GLN A 10 22.43 -23.64 -5.73
C GLN A 10 22.56 -23.70 -4.20
N ALA A 11 22.80 -22.56 -3.54
CA ALA A 11 22.97 -22.48 -2.09
C ALA A 11 21.64 -22.40 -1.30
N LEU A 12 20.51 -22.13 -1.97
CA LEU A 12 19.19 -22.18 -1.37
C LEU A 12 18.63 -23.61 -1.54
N PRO A 13 18.07 -24.24 -0.50
CA PRO A 13 17.45 -25.55 -0.63
C PRO A 13 16.48 -25.51 -1.79
N CYS A 14 16.68 -26.40 -2.76
CA CYS A 14 15.75 -26.65 -3.87
C CYS A 14 14.49 -27.30 -3.27
N VAL A 15 13.72 -26.54 -2.50
CA VAL A 15 12.33 -26.85 -2.21
C VAL A 15 11.66 -26.73 -3.56
N ALA A 16 10.99 -27.77 -4.03
CA ALA A 16 10.06 -27.63 -5.14
C ALA A 16 9.09 -26.49 -4.75
N GLU A 17 9.35 -25.27 -5.23
CA GLU A 17 8.56 -24.10 -4.87
C GLU A 17 7.19 -24.30 -5.50
N SER A 18 6.27 -24.87 -4.73
CA SER A 18 4.86 -24.90 -5.09
C SER A 18 4.47 -23.47 -5.45
N GLN A 19 4.01 -23.25 -6.67
CA GLN A 19 3.61 -21.92 -7.11
C GLN A 19 2.59 -21.35 -6.13
N THR A 20 2.92 -20.20 -5.55
CA THR A 20 2.01 -19.50 -4.63
C THR A 20 0.98 -18.72 -5.42
N VAL A 21 -0.30 -19.00 -5.16
CA VAL A 21 -1.44 -18.31 -5.77
C VAL A 21 -2.11 -17.45 -4.71
N HIS A 22 -2.34 -16.18 -5.03
CA HIS A 22 -3.03 -15.26 -4.15
C HIS A 22 -4.51 -15.21 -4.50
N VAL A 23 -5.35 -15.31 -3.46
CA VAL A 23 -6.81 -15.26 -3.58
C VAL A 23 -7.32 -14.16 -2.67
N GLU A 24 -7.97 -13.17 -3.25
CA GLU A 24 -8.59 -12.05 -2.57
C GLU A 24 -10.08 -12.34 -2.37
N VAL A 25 -10.54 -12.29 -1.12
CA VAL A 25 -11.92 -12.61 -0.73
C VAL A 25 -12.56 -11.37 -0.13
N ARG A 26 -13.50 -10.78 -0.86
CA ARG A 26 -14.25 -9.61 -0.42
C ARG A 26 -15.43 -10.04 0.44
N GLN A 27 -15.35 -9.79 1.73
CA GLN A 27 -16.44 -10.02 2.68
C GLN A 27 -17.49 -8.90 2.55
N ARG A 28 -18.77 -9.25 2.69
CA ARG A 28 -19.87 -8.27 2.71
C ARG A 28 -19.83 -7.45 4.00
N GLY A 29 -20.16 -6.17 3.91
CA GLY A 29 -20.15 -5.25 5.06
C GLY A 29 -21.04 -5.69 6.23
N SER A 30 -22.16 -6.35 5.92
CA SER A 30 -23.12 -6.86 6.90
C SER A 30 -22.76 -8.23 7.50
N SER A 31 -21.67 -8.86 7.04
CA SER A 31 -21.28 -10.19 7.50
C SER A 31 -20.47 -10.11 8.78
N THR A 32 -20.84 -10.93 9.77
CA THR A 32 -20.10 -11.12 11.03
C THR A 32 -19.43 -12.48 11.12
N ALA A 33 -19.36 -13.21 10.00
CA ALA A 33 -18.76 -14.53 9.94
C ALA A 33 -17.26 -14.48 10.24
N LYS A 34 -16.75 -15.50 10.93
CA LYS A 34 -15.32 -15.59 11.26
C LYS A 34 -14.51 -15.88 10.00
N THR A 35 -13.32 -15.31 9.95
CA THR A 35 -12.34 -15.47 8.87
C THR A 35 -12.04 -16.95 8.58
N GLU A 36 -12.00 -17.80 9.61
CA GLU A 36 -11.73 -19.24 9.47
C GLU A 36 -12.84 -19.98 8.72
N ASP A 37 -14.10 -19.68 9.03
CA ASP A 37 -15.28 -20.29 8.38
C ASP A 37 -15.35 -19.89 6.90
N ILE A 38 -15.03 -18.62 6.61
CA ILE A 38 -14.92 -18.12 5.24
C ILE A 38 -13.78 -18.82 4.50
N LYS A 39 -12.57 -18.92 5.10
CA LYS A 39 -11.43 -19.64 4.50
C LYS A 39 -11.78 -21.08 4.18
N LEU A 40 -12.48 -21.78 5.07
CA LEU A 40 -12.89 -23.17 4.85
C LEU A 40 -13.86 -23.28 3.67
N SER A 41 -14.85 -22.40 3.60
CA SER A 41 -15.87 -22.41 2.55
C SER A 41 -15.29 -22.02 1.18
N VAL A 42 -14.44 -20.99 1.14
CA VAL A 42 -13.73 -20.60 -0.08
C VAL A 42 -12.76 -21.70 -0.54
N ARG A 43 -12.07 -22.39 0.38
CA ARG A 43 -11.22 -23.54 0.00
C ARG A 43 -12.03 -24.67 -0.64
N LYS A 44 -13.26 -24.93 -0.18
CA LYS A 44 -14.17 -25.91 -0.83
C LYS A 44 -14.55 -25.45 -2.24
N LEU A 45 -14.84 -24.15 -2.43
CA LEU A 45 -15.11 -23.57 -3.75
C LEU A 45 -13.93 -23.78 -4.70
N LEU A 46 -12.72 -23.42 -4.27
CA LEU A 46 -11.50 -23.55 -5.08
C LEU A 46 -11.21 -25.02 -5.44
N ASN A 47 -11.36 -25.94 -4.50
CA ASN A 47 -11.18 -27.37 -4.74
C ASN A 47 -12.21 -27.94 -5.74
N ARG A 48 -13.43 -27.38 -5.79
CA ARG A 48 -14.46 -27.79 -6.76
C ARG A 48 -14.10 -27.40 -8.19
N HIS A 49 -13.55 -26.20 -8.39
CA HIS A 49 -13.13 -25.74 -9.71
C HIS A 49 -11.81 -26.38 -10.16
N ASN A 50 -10.87 -26.61 -9.24
CA ASN A 50 -9.58 -27.29 -9.39
C ASN A 50 -8.58 -26.66 -10.39
N ILE A 51 -9.03 -26.19 -11.55
CA ILE A 51 -8.23 -25.55 -12.59
C ILE A 51 -8.85 -24.19 -12.91
N VAL A 52 -7.99 -23.17 -13.02
CA VAL A 52 -8.38 -21.82 -13.48
C VAL A 52 -7.44 -21.34 -14.57
N PHE A 53 -7.89 -20.40 -15.39
CA PHE A 53 -7.10 -19.79 -16.45
C PHE A 53 -6.91 -18.32 -16.13
N GLY A 54 -5.68 -17.94 -15.75
CA GLY A 54 -5.36 -16.57 -15.38
C GLY A 54 -6.15 -16.05 -14.17
N ASP A 55 -6.33 -14.73 -14.14
CA ASP A 55 -7.12 -14.06 -13.10
C ASP A 55 -8.62 -14.34 -13.33
N TYR A 56 -9.32 -14.72 -12.27
CA TYR A 56 -10.73 -15.08 -12.34
C TYR A 56 -11.47 -14.65 -11.08
N THR A 57 -12.67 -14.11 -11.26
CA THR A 57 -13.51 -13.62 -10.16
C THR A 57 -14.85 -14.35 -10.13
N TRP A 58 -15.15 -14.99 -9.00
CA TRP A 58 -16.47 -15.48 -8.65
C TRP A 58 -17.25 -14.38 -7.92
N THR A 59 -18.45 -14.06 -8.42
CA THR A 59 -19.42 -13.16 -7.76
C THR A 59 -20.71 -13.87 -7.37
N GLU A 60 -20.98 -15.02 -7.99
CA GLU A 60 -22.14 -15.86 -7.73
C GLU A 60 -21.69 -17.17 -7.11
N PHE A 61 -22.42 -17.64 -6.11
CA PHE A 61 -22.06 -18.83 -5.33
C PHE A 61 -23.28 -19.73 -5.17
N ASP A 62 -23.08 -21.04 -5.40
CA ASP A 62 -24.11 -22.05 -5.11
C ASP A 62 -24.30 -22.25 -3.60
N GLU A 63 -23.23 -22.04 -2.82
CA GLU A 63 -23.23 -22.25 -1.38
C GLU A 63 -23.91 -21.06 -0.66
N PRO A 64 -25.04 -21.27 0.05
CA PRO A 64 -25.77 -20.18 0.70
C PRO A 64 -24.93 -19.38 1.70
N PHE A 65 -23.98 -20.05 2.36
CA PHE A 65 -23.04 -19.40 3.28
C PHE A 65 -22.15 -18.38 2.58
N LEU A 66 -21.61 -18.72 1.41
CA LEU A 66 -20.80 -17.80 0.60
C LEU A 66 -21.68 -16.66 0.08
N THR A 67 -22.86 -16.95 -0.46
CA THR A 67 -23.79 -15.91 -0.96
C THR A 67 -24.14 -14.87 0.11
N ARG A 68 -24.33 -15.32 1.36
CA ARG A 68 -24.66 -14.44 2.50
C ARG A 68 -23.47 -13.62 3.01
N ASN A 69 -22.24 -14.15 2.96
CA ASN A 69 -21.10 -13.56 3.67
C ASN A 69 -20.03 -12.97 2.74
N VAL A 70 -19.89 -13.49 1.53
CA VAL A 70 -18.86 -13.14 0.57
C VAL A 70 -19.51 -12.44 -0.62
N GLN A 71 -18.90 -11.34 -1.05
CA GLN A 71 -19.31 -10.60 -2.22
C GLN A 71 -18.59 -11.09 -3.47
N SER A 72 -17.28 -11.33 -3.37
CA SER A 72 -16.50 -11.88 -4.47
C SER A 72 -15.29 -12.67 -3.96
N VAL A 73 -14.86 -13.64 -4.75
CA VAL A 73 -13.58 -14.34 -4.60
C VAL A 73 -12.81 -14.12 -5.89
N SER A 74 -11.59 -13.61 -5.81
CA SER A 74 -10.76 -13.32 -6.99
C SER A 74 -9.41 -14.00 -6.88
N ILE A 75 -9.02 -14.76 -7.91
CA ILE A 75 -7.63 -15.13 -8.14
C ILE A 75 -6.98 -13.97 -8.87
N VAL A 76 -5.84 -13.52 -8.35
CA VAL A 76 -5.21 -12.26 -8.76
C VAL A 76 -3.71 -12.45 -8.99
N ASP A 77 -3.15 -11.54 -9.78
CA ASP A 77 -1.71 -11.40 -10.04
C ASP A 77 -1.08 -12.60 -10.76
N THR A 78 -1.89 -13.46 -11.39
CA THR A 78 -1.37 -14.59 -12.16
C THR A 78 -0.56 -14.11 -13.37
N GLU A 79 -0.98 -12.99 -13.95
CA GLU A 79 -0.36 -12.34 -15.10
C GLU A 79 0.89 -11.53 -14.73
N LEU A 80 1.11 -11.19 -13.45
CA LEU A 80 2.34 -10.53 -13.02
C LEU A 80 3.57 -11.46 -13.15
N LYS A 81 3.35 -12.77 -13.22
CA LYS A 81 4.42 -13.78 -13.31
C LYS A 81 4.51 -14.48 -14.66
N ALA A 82 3.50 -14.32 -15.53
CA ALA A 82 3.40 -15.06 -16.79
C ALA A 82 2.92 -14.16 -17.94
N LYS A 83 3.51 -14.33 -19.13
CA LYS A 83 3.08 -13.66 -20.36
C LYS A 83 1.81 -14.31 -20.93
N GLY A 84 0.68 -14.09 -20.26
CA GLY A 84 -0.65 -14.50 -20.69
C GLY A 84 -1.32 -15.56 -19.81
N PRO A 85 -2.62 -15.84 -20.06
CA PRO A 85 -3.42 -16.74 -19.23
C PRO A 85 -2.95 -18.19 -19.40
N GLN A 86 -2.38 -18.75 -18.33
CA GLN A 86 -1.99 -20.16 -18.26
C GLN A 86 -2.95 -20.93 -17.36
N PRO A 87 -3.17 -22.24 -17.63
CA PRO A 87 -3.93 -23.09 -16.73
C PRO A 87 -3.15 -23.29 -15.42
N ILE A 88 -3.76 -22.90 -14.30
CA ILE A 88 -3.20 -23.07 -12.96
C ILE A 88 -4.01 -24.16 -12.27
N ASN A 89 -3.33 -25.22 -11.85
CA ASN A 89 -3.92 -26.28 -11.05
C ASN A 89 -3.83 -25.92 -9.56
N LEU A 90 -4.98 -25.58 -8.98
CA LEU A 90 -5.08 -25.12 -7.60
C LEU A 90 -4.72 -26.20 -6.58
N SER A 91 -4.83 -27.49 -6.94
CA SER A 91 -4.47 -28.60 -6.04
C SER A 91 -2.96 -28.75 -5.82
N THR A 92 -2.14 -28.28 -6.76
CA THR A 92 -0.68 -28.35 -6.69
C THR A 92 -0.02 -27.06 -6.17
N CYS A 93 -0.82 -26.00 -5.99
CA CYS A 93 -0.35 -24.67 -5.61
C CYS A 93 -0.56 -24.40 -4.12
N THR A 94 0.28 -23.53 -3.55
CA THR A 94 0.03 -22.98 -2.22
C THR A 94 -0.92 -21.80 -2.34
N VAL A 95 -2.17 -21.99 -1.91
CA VAL A 95 -3.21 -20.96 -1.97
C VAL A 95 -3.15 -20.06 -0.72
N MET A 96 -2.79 -18.80 -0.93
CA MET A 96 -2.82 -17.74 0.09
C MET A 96 -4.11 -16.92 -0.02
N MET A 97 -5.00 -17.07 0.96
CA MET A 97 -6.28 -16.37 1.02
C MET A 97 -6.21 -15.12 1.89
N HIS A 98 -6.63 -14.00 1.30
CA HIS A 98 -6.66 -12.67 1.89
C HIS A 98 -8.12 -12.23 2.00
N ILE A 99 -8.69 -12.30 3.20
CA ILE A 99 -10.08 -11.89 3.44
C ILE A 99 -10.05 -10.45 3.94
N PHE A 100 -10.86 -9.61 3.32
CA PHE A 100 -10.98 -8.22 3.69
C PHE A 100 -12.42 -7.73 3.54
N GLN A 101 -12.74 -6.68 4.30
CA GLN A 101 -13.97 -5.92 4.20
C GLN A 101 -13.60 -4.49 3.80
N LEU A 102 -14.37 -3.90 2.88
CA LEU A 102 -14.15 -2.51 2.50
C LEU A 102 -14.76 -1.59 3.56
N ASN A 103 -14.01 -0.57 3.95
CA ASN A 103 -14.57 0.53 4.70
C ASN A 103 -15.34 1.47 3.77
N GLU A 104 -16.56 1.84 4.17
CA GLU A 104 -17.43 2.75 3.43
C GLU A 104 -17.28 4.20 3.88
N ASP A 105 -16.60 4.44 5.01
CA ASP A 105 -16.27 5.79 5.43
C ASP A 105 -15.30 6.42 4.41
N GLY A 106 -15.64 7.63 3.94
CA GLY A 106 -14.77 8.43 3.08
C GLY A 106 -13.58 9.04 3.85
N PRO A 107 -12.79 9.93 3.22
CA PRO A 107 -11.67 10.55 3.89
C PRO A 107 -12.10 11.37 5.10
N SER A 108 -11.47 11.13 6.25
CA SER A 108 -11.45 12.10 7.33
C SER A 108 -10.47 13.22 6.98
N SER A 109 -10.86 14.45 7.27
CA SER A 109 -9.93 15.58 7.21
C SER A 109 -9.19 15.69 8.53
N GLU A 110 -7.87 15.50 8.50
CA GLU A 110 -7.02 15.80 9.64
C GLU A 110 -6.81 17.31 9.73
N ASN A 111 -7.59 17.93 10.61
CA ASN A 111 -7.47 19.35 10.90
C ASN A 111 -6.37 19.58 11.93
N LEU A 112 -5.61 20.66 11.74
CA LEU A 112 -4.81 21.24 12.80
C LEU A 112 -5.59 22.42 13.37
N GLU A 113 -5.83 22.36 14.68
CA GLU A 113 -6.50 23.42 15.42
C GLU A 113 -5.51 24.55 15.72
N GLU A 114 -5.83 25.74 15.25
CA GLU A 114 -5.33 27.01 15.74
C GLU A 114 -6.46 27.80 16.42
N GLU A 115 -6.11 28.78 17.24
CA GLU A 115 -7.02 29.54 18.11
C GLU A 115 -8.18 30.25 17.39
N SER A 116 -8.19 30.29 16.05
CA SER A 116 -9.23 30.94 15.24
C SER A 116 -9.66 30.24 13.95
N GLU A 117 -8.91 29.26 13.41
CA GLU A 117 -9.25 28.56 12.17
C GLU A 117 -8.84 27.07 12.18
N SER A 118 -9.65 26.20 11.56
CA SER A 118 -9.30 24.79 11.31
C SER A 118 -8.69 24.65 9.92
N ILE A 119 -7.39 24.35 9.87
CA ILE A 119 -6.68 24.14 8.61
C ILE A 119 -6.62 22.64 8.31
N ILE A 120 -7.20 22.23 7.18
CA ILE A 120 -7.07 20.85 6.67
C ILE A 120 -5.60 20.63 6.30
N ALA A 121 -4.92 19.74 7.03
CA ALA A 121 -3.51 19.45 6.86
C ALA A 121 -3.27 18.22 5.99
N ALA A 122 -4.13 17.20 6.12
CA ALA A 122 -4.04 15.96 5.36
C ALA A 122 -5.42 15.32 5.19
N ASN A 123 -5.55 14.53 4.13
CA ASN A 123 -6.66 13.60 3.99
C ASN A 123 -6.26 12.25 4.58
N HIS A 124 -7.19 11.58 5.24
CA HIS A 124 -6.92 10.34 5.97
C HIS A 124 -7.96 9.27 5.62
N TRP A 125 -7.51 8.08 5.23
CA TRP A 125 -8.37 6.93 4.94
C TRP A 125 -8.00 5.73 5.79
N ILE A 126 -9.03 5.01 6.25
CA ILE A 126 -8.88 3.64 6.77
C ILE A 126 -8.88 2.67 5.59
N LEU A 127 -7.90 1.78 5.52
CA LEU A 127 -7.77 0.76 4.49
C LEU A 127 -8.18 -0.63 5.02
N PRO A 128 -8.77 -1.50 4.18
CA PRO A 128 -9.08 -1.28 2.76
C PRO A 128 -10.30 -0.37 2.54
N ALA A 129 -10.16 0.66 1.70
CA ALA A 129 -11.22 1.65 1.45
C ALA A 129 -12.05 1.32 0.20
N VAL A 130 -13.34 1.64 0.21
CA VAL A 130 -14.22 1.46 -0.96
C VAL A 130 -13.80 2.30 -2.16
N GLU A 131 -13.29 3.51 -1.92
CA GLU A 131 -12.84 4.45 -2.97
C GLU A 131 -11.69 3.91 -3.82
N PHE A 132 -10.87 3.01 -3.27
CA PHE A 132 -9.71 2.44 -3.95
C PHE A 132 -9.98 1.03 -4.49
N HIS A 133 -11.21 0.54 -4.38
CA HIS A 133 -11.57 -0.78 -4.88
C HIS A 133 -11.47 -0.84 -6.42
N GLY A 134 -10.73 -1.82 -6.94
CA GLY A 134 -10.49 -1.99 -8.38
C GLY A 134 -9.47 -1.00 -8.97
N LEU A 135 -8.94 -0.06 -8.19
CA LEU A 135 -7.97 0.93 -8.67
C LEU A 135 -6.64 0.30 -9.11
N TRP A 136 -6.24 -0.82 -8.48
CA TRP A 136 -5.03 -1.55 -8.86
C TRP A 136 -5.10 -2.15 -10.27
N ASP A 137 -6.26 -2.68 -10.63
CA ASP A 137 -6.48 -3.37 -11.90
C ASP A 137 -6.77 -2.37 -13.02
N SER A 138 -7.37 -1.22 -12.72
CA SER A 138 -7.64 -0.16 -13.70
C SER A 138 -6.38 0.55 -14.21
N LEU A 139 -5.28 0.50 -13.45
CA LEU A 139 -4.01 1.09 -13.84
C LEU A 139 -3.18 0.09 -14.67
N VAL A 140 -3.00 0.42 -15.95
CA VAL A 140 -2.22 -0.39 -16.89
C VAL A 140 -0.89 0.30 -17.19
N TYR A 141 0.20 -0.43 -17.03
CA TYR A 141 1.55 0.00 -17.34
C TYR A 141 2.23 -1.06 -18.20
N ASP A 142 2.96 -0.64 -19.25
CA ASP A 142 3.64 -1.56 -20.17
C ASP A 142 4.82 -2.32 -19.52
N VAL A 143 5.41 -1.71 -18.50
CA VAL A 143 6.49 -2.28 -17.69
C VAL A 143 5.87 -2.98 -16.47
N GLU A 144 6.51 -4.04 -15.99
CA GLU A 144 6.18 -4.77 -14.75
C GLU A 144 6.36 -3.91 -13.45
N VAL A 145 6.11 -2.61 -13.54
CA VAL A 145 6.21 -1.63 -12.44
C VAL A 145 5.34 -2.07 -11.26
N LYS A 146 4.12 -2.52 -11.52
CA LYS A 146 3.20 -2.98 -10.45
C LYS A 146 3.78 -4.17 -9.68
N ALA A 147 4.32 -5.17 -10.39
CA ALA A 147 4.93 -6.34 -9.77
C ALA A 147 6.17 -5.95 -8.96
N HIS A 148 7.13 -5.24 -9.59
CA HIS A 148 8.35 -4.81 -8.93
C HIS A 148 8.09 -3.93 -7.70
N LEU A 149 7.12 -3.02 -7.79
CA LEU A 149 6.77 -2.13 -6.69
C LEU A 149 6.13 -2.91 -5.52
N LEU A 150 5.23 -3.84 -5.82
CA LEU A 150 4.61 -4.69 -4.82
C LEU A 150 5.66 -5.58 -4.12
N ASP A 151 6.53 -6.23 -4.89
CA ASP A 151 7.58 -7.12 -4.38
C ASP A 151 8.62 -6.35 -3.57
N TYR A 152 9.01 -5.15 -4.01
CA TYR A 152 9.93 -4.27 -3.29
C TYR A 152 9.37 -3.90 -1.92
N VAL A 153 8.13 -3.42 -1.84
CA VAL A 153 7.54 -3.00 -0.56
C VAL A 153 7.28 -4.21 0.34
N MET A 154 6.84 -5.34 -0.22
CA MET A 154 6.70 -6.59 0.54
C MET A 154 8.02 -7.05 1.16
N THR A 155 9.09 -7.04 0.38
CA THR A 155 10.43 -7.42 0.86
C THR A 155 10.93 -6.44 1.92
N THR A 156 10.67 -5.14 1.73
CA THR A 156 11.02 -4.09 2.70
C THR A 156 10.33 -4.32 4.04
N LEU A 157 9.03 -4.66 4.02
CA LEU A 157 8.26 -4.97 5.23
C LEU A 157 8.74 -6.26 5.89
N LEU A 158 9.09 -7.28 5.11
CA LEU A 158 9.68 -8.52 5.61
C LEU A 158 11.02 -8.25 6.32
N PHE A 159 11.91 -7.45 5.72
CA PHE A 159 13.19 -7.08 6.34
C PHE A 159 12.99 -6.31 7.64
N SER A 160 12.02 -5.40 7.65
CA SER A 160 11.64 -4.67 8.86
C SER A 160 11.13 -5.61 9.96
N GLU A 161 10.33 -6.62 9.62
CA GLU A 161 9.82 -7.59 10.60
C GLU A 161 10.93 -8.47 11.17
N LYS A 162 11.90 -8.86 10.33
CA LYS A 162 13.05 -9.66 10.75
C LYS A 162 14.14 -8.83 11.42
N ASN A 163 13.91 -7.54 11.67
CA ASN A 163 14.88 -6.60 12.25
C ASN A 163 16.25 -6.67 11.55
N VAL A 164 16.23 -6.72 10.22
CA VAL A 164 17.47 -6.74 9.42
C VAL A 164 18.21 -5.43 9.63
N ASP A 165 19.48 -5.54 10.05
CA ASP A 165 20.33 -4.37 10.31
C ASP A 165 20.53 -3.56 9.02
N SER A 166 20.00 -2.33 9.04
CA SER A 166 20.06 -1.40 7.91
C SER A 166 21.47 -0.88 7.62
N ASN A 167 22.41 -1.04 8.57
CA ASN A 167 23.83 -0.72 8.36
C ASN A 167 24.56 -1.82 7.57
N LEU A 168 24.04 -3.06 7.60
CA LEU A 168 24.62 -4.20 6.87
C LEU A 168 23.94 -4.38 5.50
N ILE A 169 22.61 -4.33 5.48
CA ILE A 169 21.80 -4.44 4.27
C ILE A 169 21.01 -3.16 4.14
N ALA A 170 21.33 -2.34 3.14
CA ALA A 170 20.63 -1.09 2.91
C ALA A 170 19.22 -1.36 2.40
N TRP A 171 18.21 -0.93 3.16
CA TRP A 171 16.81 -0.90 2.74
C TRP A 171 16.14 0.35 3.32
N ASN A 172 15.23 0.95 2.55
CA ASN A 172 14.55 2.18 2.95
C ASN A 172 13.04 2.01 2.77
N ARG A 173 12.27 2.46 3.77
CA ARG A 173 10.80 2.50 3.75
C ARG A 173 10.23 3.64 2.87
N VAL A 174 11.04 4.16 1.94
CA VAL A 174 10.68 5.30 1.07
C VAL A 174 10.67 4.84 -0.38
N VAL A 175 9.58 5.15 -1.08
CA VAL A 175 9.42 4.95 -2.52
C VAL A 175 9.17 6.30 -3.17
N LEU A 176 9.89 6.60 -4.25
CA LEU A 176 9.70 7.79 -5.06
C LEU A 176 9.20 7.39 -6.45
N LEU A 177 8.01 7.86 -6.82
CA LEU A 177 7.50 7.74 -8.18
C LEU A 177 7.65 9.08 -8.89
N HIS A 178 8.22 9.09 -10.10
CA HIS A 178 8.40 10.28 -10.90
C HIS A 178 7.96 10.05 -12.35
N GLY A 179 7.52 11.12 -13.02
CA GLY A 179 7.05 11.07 -14.39
C GLY A 179 6.11 12.24 -14.70
N PRO A 180 5.70 12.42 -15.97
CA PRO A 180 4.82 13.50 -16.39
C PRO A 180 3.52 13.58 -15.55
N PRO A 181 2.89 14.76 -15.44
CA PRO A 181 1.57 14.87 -14.82
C PRO A 181 0.54 14.02 -15.57
N GLY A 182 -0.45 13.49 -14.86
CA GLY A 182 -1.52 12.67 -15.46
C GLY A 182 -1.18 11.20 -15.72
N THR A 183 0.02 10.71 -15.36
CA THR A 183 0.40 9.29 -15.53
C THR A 183 -0.08 8.34 -14.41
N GLY A 184 -0.99 8.81 -13.55
CA GLY A 184 -1.58 7.99 -12.49
C GLY A 184 -0.68 7.70 -11.28
N LYS A 185 0.39 8.49 -11.03
CA LYS A 185 1.32 8.29 -9.90
C LYS A 185 0.60 8.23 -8.54
N THR A 186 -0.23 9.23 -8.24
CA THR A 186 -1.02 9.31 -7.00
C THR A 186 -2.00 8.13 -6.89
N SER A 187 -2.67 7.79 -8.00
CA SER A 187 -3.55 6.62 -8.08
C SER A 187 -2.81 5.31 -7.83
N LEU A 188 -1.60 5.15 -8.36
CA LEU A 188 -0.76 3.97 -8.14
C LEU A 188 -0.33 3.85 -6.68
N CYS A 189 0.01 4.94 -6.00
CA CYS A 189 0.30 4.93 -4.56
C CYS A 189 -0.92 4.47 -3.75
N LYS A 190 -2.11 5.02 -4.03
CA LYS A 190 -3.38 4.65 -3.37
C LYS A 190 -3.72 3.18 -3.63
N ALA A 191 -3.57 2.72 -4.87
CA ALA A 191 -3.79 1.34 -5.26
C ALA A 191 -2.80 0.37 -4.58
N LEU A 192 -1.52 0.75 -4.50
CA LEU A 192 -0.48 -0.04 -3.83
C LEU A 192 -0.78 -0.18 -2.33
N ALA A 193 -1.16 0.92 -1.67
CA ALA A 193 -1.54 0.90 -0.26
C ALA A 193 -2.71 -0.06 -0.01
N GLN A 194 -3.76 0.04 -0.83
CA GLN A 194 -4.91 -0.87 -0.79
C GLN A 194 -4.46 -2.34 -0.97
N LYS A 195 -3.66 -2.62 -2.01
CA LYS A 195 -3.19 -3.97 -2.35
C LYS A 195 -2.36 -4.56 -1.20
N LEU A 196 -1.43 -3.79 -0.64
CA LEU A 196 -0.58 -4.22 0.47
C LEU A 196 -1.40 -4.49 1.74
N THR A 197 -2.37 -3.63 2.08
CA THR A 197 -3.26 -3.87 3.24
C THR A 197 -4.03 -5.17 3.10
N ILE A 198 -4.56 -5.47 1.90
CA ILE A 198 -5.26 -6.75 1.64
C ILE A 198 -4.29 -7.93 1.80
N ARG A 199 -3.10 -7.84 1.20
CA ARG A 199 -2.10 -8.92 1.23
C ARG A 199 -1.52 -9.22 2.60
N LEU A 200 -1.48 -8.21 3.46
CA LEU A 200 -0.93 -8.31 4.82
C LEU A 200 -2.05 -8.35 5.87
N SER A 201 -3.28 -8.69 5.48
CA SER A 201 -4.43 -8.85 6.39
C SER A 201 -4.23 -9.95 7.46
N ASN A 202 -3.27 -10.86 7.24
CA ASN A 202 -2.84 -11.83 8.24
C ASN A 202 -1.94 -11.21 9.33
N ARG A 203 -1.29 -10.08 9.04
CA ARG A 203 -0.30 -9.41 9.90
C ARG A 203 -0.84 -8.13 10.52
N TYR A 204 -1.60 -7.36 9.77
CA TYR A 204 -2.21 -6.11 10.19
C TYR A 204 -3.73 -6.27 10.11
N ARG A 205 -4.43 -5.70 11.09
CA ARG A 205 -5.90 -5.74 11.14
C ARG A 205 -6.53 -4.79 10.11
N TYR A 206 -5.86 -3.67 9.86
CA TYR A 206 -6.29 -2.63 8.92
C TYR A 206 -5.07 -1.81 8.48
N GLY A 207 -5.26 -0.92 7.51
CA GLY A 207 -4.23 0.06 7.10
C GLY A 207 -4.70 1.49 7.30
N GLN A 208 -3.76 2.42 7.27
CA GLN A 208 -4.00 3.86 7.32
C GLN A 208 -3.30 4.52 6.15
N LEU A 209 -3.99 5.36 5.39
CA LEU A 209 -3.38 6.20 4.36
C LEU A 209 -3.53 7.66 4.76
N ILE A 210 -2.41 8.35 4.94
CA ILE A 210 -2.36 9.80 5.12
C ILE A 210 -1.83 10.41 3.82
N GLU A 211 -2.68 11.16 3.12
CA GLU A 211 -2.28 11.95 1.95
C GLU A 211 -2.04 13.39 2.35
N ILE A 212 -0.79 13.80 2.20
CA ILE A 212 -0.29 15.14 2.45
C ILE A 212 -0.14 15.83 1.09
N ASN A 213 -1.01 16.80 0.80
CA ASN A 213 -0.85 17.65 -0.38
C ASN A 213 0.19 18.74 -0.08
N SER A 214 1.34 18.65 -0.75
CA SER A 214 2.45 19.57 -0.52
C SER A 214 2.11 21.02 -0.90
N HIS A 215 1.38 21.27 -1.99
CA HIS A 215 0.98 22.63 -2.38
C HIS A 215 0.23 23.36 -1.25
N SER A 216 -0.72 22.67 -0.60
CA SER A 216 -1.50 23.22 0.51
C SER A 216 -0.64 23.44 1.77
N LEU A 217 0.38 22.60 2.00
CA LEU A 217 1.34 22.75 3.09
C LEU A 217 2.26 23.98 2.94
N PHE A 218 2.60 24.40 1.72
CA PHE A 218 3.49 25.55 1.52
C PHE A 218 2.73 26.86 1.36
N SER A 219 1.54 26.85 0.77
CA SER A 219 0.77 28.08 0.53
C SER A 219 0.10 28.63 1.79
N LYS A 220 -0.44 27.78 2.67
CA LYS A 220 -1.24 28.20 3.84
C LYS A 220 -0.42 28.43 5.12
N TRP A 221 0.81 27.94 5.18
CA TRP A 221 1.56 27.80 6.42
C TRP A 221 2.77 28.74 6.50
N PHE A 222 2.77 29.77 5.68
CA PHE A 222 3.77 30.83 5.72
C PHE A 222 3.67 31.57 7.08
N SER A 223 4.79 31.73 7.79
CA SER A 223 4.94 32.26 9.17
C SER A 223 4.87 31.24 10.34
N GLU A 224 3.94 30.26 10.36
CA GLU A 224 3.77 29.32 11.52
C GLU A 224 4.07 27.83 11.24
N SER A 225 4.36 27.50 9.99
CA SER A 225 4.56 26.15 9.42
C SER A 225 5.35 25.12 10.22
N GLY A 226 6.48 25.49 10.83
CA GLY A 226 7.37 24.49 11.46
C GLY A 226 6.72 23.72 12.61
N LYS A 227 5.97 24.43 13.47
CA LYS A 227 5.26 23.81 14.60
C LYS A 227 4.14 22.89 14.13
N LEU A 228 3.48 23.28 13.07
CA LEU A 228 2.31 22.59 12.56
C LEU A 228 2.67 21.33 11.77
N VAL A 229 3.74 21.40 10.97
CA VAL A 229 4.39 20.20 10.41
C VAL A 229 4.73 19.23 11.54
N THR A 230 5.36 19.72 12.63
CA THR A 230 5.69 18.87 13.77
C THR A 230 4.46 18.25 14.43
N LYS A 231 3.36 19.01 14.64
CA LYS A 231 2.09 18.48 15.16
C LYS A 231 1.47 17.42 14.25
N MET A 232 1.48 17.64 12.93
CA MET A 232 0.96 16.67 11.96
C MET A 232 1.77 15.37 12.00
N PHE A 233 3.10 15.45 11.99
CA PHE A 233 3.94 14.26 12.06
C PHE A 233 3.88 13.57 13.43
N GLN A 234 3.60 14.30 14.51
CA GLN A 234 3.30 13.70 15.81
C GLN A 234 2.03 12.84 15.74
N LYS A 235 0.94 13.33 15.11
CA LYS A 235 -0.26 12.52 14.87
C LYS A 235 0.06 11.27 14.04
N ILE A 236 0.90 11.41 13.00
CA ILE A 236 1.34 10.26 12.19
C ILE A 236 2.13 9.26 13.06
N GLN A 237 3.00 9.73 13.96
CA GLN A 237 3.72 8.87 14.90
C GLN A 237 2.76 8.12 15.82
N ASP A 238 1.73 8.80 16.34
CA ASP A 238 0.72 8.16 17.20
C ASP A 238 -0.04 7.05 16.45
N LEU A 239 -0.28 7.22 15.14
CA LEU A 239 -0.84 6.19 14.27
C LEU A 239 0.14 5.03 14.03
N ILE A 240 1.44 5.32 13.86
CA ILE A 240 2.50 4.32 13.65
C ILE A 240 2.68 3.43 14.88
N ASP A 241 2.54 4.00 16.08
CA ASP A 241 2.71 3.27 17.34
C ASP A 241 1.66 2.14 17.50
N ASN A 242 0.55 2.20 16.76
CA ASN A 242 -0.41 1.11 16.67
C ASN A 242 0.10 -0.03 15.75
N LYS A 243 0.70 -1.06 16.38
CA LYS A 243 1.27 -2.24 15.69
C LYS A 243 0.27 -3.12 14.94
N ASP A 244 -1.03 -2.94 15.19
CA ASP A 244 -2.10 -3.63 14.46
C ASP A 244 -2.40 -2.96 13.10
N ALA A 245 -1.91 -1.74 12.87
CA ALA A 245 -2.13 -0.96 11.66
C ALA A 245 -0.88 -0.89 10.76
N LEU A 246 -1.08 -0.94 9.45
CA LEU A 246 -0.05 -0.60 8.47
C LEU A 246 -0.25 0.84 7.99
N VAL A 247 0.73 1.72 8.22
CA VAL A 247 0.63 3.15 7.92
C VAL A 247 1.35 3.49 6.61
N PHE A 248 0.64 4.17 5.71
CA PHE A 248 1.15 4.74 4.47
C PHE A 248 1.08 6.25 4.54
N VAL A 249 2.23 6.91 4.34
CA VAL A 249 2.31 8.37 4.22
C VAL A 249 2.58 8.70 2.75
N LEU A 250 1.58 9.25 2.07
CA LEU A 250 1.66 9.71 0.69
C LEU A 250 1.90 11.22 0.69
N ILE A 251 3.01 11.65 0.12
CA ILE A 251 3.31 13.07 -0.12
C ILE A 251 3.22 13.30 -1.62
N ASP A 252 2.19 14.03 -2.05
CA ASP A 252 1.99 14.35 -3.47
C ASP A 252 2.67 15.67 -3.84
N GLU A 253 3.00 15.84 -5.12
CA GLU A 253 3.61 17.05 -5.70
C GLU A 253 4.94 17.47 -5.01
N VAL A 254 5.79 16.49 -4.66
CA VAL A 254 7.07 16.72 -3.96
C VAL A 254 8.02 17.69 -4.69
N GLU A 255 7.83 17.93 -5.98
CA GLU A 255 8.54 18.97 -6.74
C GLU A 255 8.33 20.38 -6.16
N SER A 256 7.19 20.65 -5.51
CA SER A 256 6.91 21.91 -4.83
C SER A 256 7.92 22.21 -3.72
N LEU A 257 8.40 21.16 -3.03
CA LEU A 257 9.49 21.24 -2.04
C LEU A 257 10.78 21.77 -2.65
N THR A 258 11.07 21.32 -3.88
CA THR A 258 12.32 21.65 -4.57
C THR A 258 12.24 23.05 -5.18
N ALA A 259 11.09 23.43 -5.72
CA ALA A 259 10.83 24.76 -6.25
C ALA A 259 11.00 25.84 -5.16
N ALA A 260 10.44 25.63 -3.97
CA ALA A 260 10.59 26.52 -2.82
C ALA A 260 12.07 26.74 -2.43
N ARG A 261 12.89 25.69 -2.46
CA ARG A 261 14.35 25.81 -2.21
C ARG A 261 15.05 26.63 -3.29
N ASN A 262 14.68 26.45 -4.55
CA ASN A 262 15.29 27.16 -5.67
C ASN A 262 14.88 28.65 -5.70
N ALA A 263 13.61 28.96 -5.44
CA ALA A 263 13.10 30.33 -5.35
C ALA A 263 13.74 31.11 -4.20
N CYS A 264 13.96 30.47 -3.05
CA CYS A 264 14.67 31.12 -1.95
C CYS A 264 16.16 31.35 -2.28
N ARG A 265 16.84 30.41 -2.96
CA ARG A 265 18.21 30.63 -3.47
C ARG A 265 18.31 31.78 -4.47
N ALA A 266 17.24 32.02 -5.24
CA ALA A 266 17.12 33.14 -6.17
C ALA A 266 16.71 34.48 -5.49
N GLY A 267 16.46 34.46 -4.17
CA GLY A 267 16.03 35.63 -3.40
C GLY A 267 14.58 36.07 -3.66
N THR A 268 13.80 35.28 -4.40
CA THR A 268 12.42 35.60 -4.78
C THR A 268 11.38 35.12 -3.76
N GLU A 269 11.74 34.20 -2.87
CA GLU A 269 10.92 33.75 -1.75
C GLU A 269 11.66 33.86 -0.41
N PRO A 270 10.97 34.16 0.71
CA PRO A 270 11.60 34.28 2.01
C PRO A 270 12.11 32.93 2.55
N SER A 271 13.08 33.01 3.46
CA SER A 271 13.78 31.87 4.08
C SER A 271 12.89 30.88 4.82
N ASP A 272 11.64 31.24 5.10
CA ASP A 272 10.70 30.41 5.86
C ASP A 272 10.27 29.17 5.08
N ALA A 273 10.14 29.26 3.76
CA ALA A 273 9.84 28.10 2.91
C ALA A 273 10.91 27.00 3.05
N ILE A 274 12.19 27.37 3.15
CA ILE A 274 13.30 26.43 3.39
C ILE A 274 13.17 25.75 4.77
N ARG A 275 12.74 26.48 5.80
CA ARG A 275 12.56 25.93 7.15
C ARG A 275 11.49 24.85 7.16
N VAL A 276 10.38 25.04 6.44
CA VAL A 276 9.31 24.04 6.29
C VAL A 276 9.83 22.79 5.60
N VAL A 277 10.54 22.95 4.48
CA VAL A 277 11.10 21.82 3.74
C VAL A 277 12.06 21.00 4.61
N ASN A 278 12.94 21.67 5.36
CA ASN A 278 13.86 20.98 6.26
C ASN A 278 13.10 20.28 7.42
N ALA A 279 12.04 20.90 7.95
CA ALA A 279 11.21 20.26 8.97
C ALA A 279 10.54 18.99 8.44
N VAL A 280 9.93 19.04 7.24
CA VAL A 280 9.31 17.87 6.60
C VAL A 280 10.33 16.76 6.37
N LEU A 281 11.50 17.07 5.81
CA LEU A 281 12.56 16.07 5.58
C LEU A 281 13.06 15.45 6.90
N THR A 282 13.22 16.26 7.94
CA THR A 282 13.63 15.78 9.27
C THR A 282 12.58 14.83 9.86
N GLN A 283 11.30 15.15 9.69
CA GLN A 283 10.21 14.31 10.18
C GLN A 283 10.11 12.99 9.41
N ILE A 284 10.27 13.02 8.08
CA ILE A 284 10.34 11.79 7.25
C ILE A 284 11.50 10.89 7.72
N ASP A 285 12.65 11.49 8.06
CA ASP A 285 13.80 10.74 8.58
C ASP A 285 13.58 10.13 9.96
N GLN A 286 12.67 10.69 10.77
CA GLN A 286 12.30 10.15 12.07
C GLN A 286 11.34 8.97 11.93
N ILE A 287 10.26 9.11 11.16
CA ILE A 287 9.21 8.08 11.02
C ILE A 287 9.65 6.84 10.21
N LYS A 288 10.73 6.96 9.42
CA LYS A 288 11.23 5.83 8.62
C LYS A 288 12.06 4.82 9.42
N ARG A 289 12.50 5.17 10.64
CA ARG A 289 13.26 4.28 11.53
C ARG A 289 12.34 3.22 12.14
#